data_AF-A0A2D4G507-F1
#
_entry.id   AF-A0A2D4G507-F1
#
_cell.length_a   1.000
_cell.length_b   1.000
_cell.length_c   1.000
_cell.angle_alpha   90.00
_cell.angle_beta   90.00
_cell.angle_gamma   90.00
#
_symmetry.space_group_name_H-M   'P 1'
#
loop_
_entity.id
_entity.type
_entity.pdbx_description
1 polymer ?
#
loop_
_entity_poly.entity_id
_entity_poly.type
_entity_poly.pdbx_seq_one_letter_code
_entity_poly.pdbx_strand_id
1 'polypeptide(L)'
;GTDIPEEVQSIREFTTELIVESVVRCLRVINPSVGANLSHVLPPGMSARFRIGMSLAQSCQDLGYQGEVGYQTFLYSNEPEIRRLLLFLVEKFPRDASEDANQPVGKSATLHRAMAATIKGQLAIPWVPPACRTPGLQL
;
A
#
# COMPACT_ATOMS: atom_id res chain seq x y z
N GLY A 1 2.52 5.61 -4.64
CA GLY A 1 1.26 5.46 -5.42
C GLY A 1 1.58 5.10 -6.84
N THR A 2 0.62 4.61 -7.63
CA THR A 2 0.70 4.35 -9.10
C THR A 2 0.90 5.66 -9.86
N ASP A 3 1.64 5.63 -10.97
CA ASP A 3 1.75 6.77 -11.89
C ASP A 3 0.60 6.71 -12.89
N ILE A 4 -0.30 7.69 -12.86
CA ILE A 4 -1.50 7.73 -13.71
C ILE A 4 -1.28 8.81 -14.78
N PRO A 5 -1.32 8.46 -16.07
CA PRO A 5 -1.14 9.44 -17.15
C PRO A 5 -2.19 10.55 -17.12
N GLU A 6 -1.81 11.78 -17.53
CA GLU A 6 -2.70 12.95 -17.49
C GLU A 6 -3.91 12.81 -18.44
N GLU A 7 -3.79 11.99 -19.48
CA GLU A 7 -4.86 11.69 -20.42
C GLU A 7 -5.98 10.81 -19.82
N VAL A 8 -5.73 10.12 -18.71
CA VAL A 8 -6.70 9.21 -18.10
C VAL A 8 -7.71 10.00 -17.27
N GLN A 9 -8.93 10.16 -17.78
CA GLN A 9 -10.02 10.89 -17.14
C GLN A 9 -11.01 9.98 -16.42
N SER A 10 -10.95 8.66 -16.65
CA SER A 10 -11.89 7.70 -16.10
C SER A 10 -11.26 6.33 -15.84
N ILE A 11 -11.83 5.58 -14.88
CA ILE A 11 -11.49 4.17 -14.62
C ILE A 11 -11.65 3.31 -15.88
N ARG A 12 -12.52 3.71 -16.82
CA ARG A 12 -12.70 3.03 -18.12
C ARG A 12 -11.43 2.99 -18.96
N GLU A 13 -10.56 3.98 -18.79
CA GLU A 13 -9.33 4.15 -19.57
C GLU A 13 -8.14 3.48 -18.90
N PHE A 14 -8.34 2.83 -17.75
CA PHE A 14 -7.27 2.11 -17.08
C PHE A 14 -6.86 0.88 -17.90
N THR A 15 -5.58 0.82 -18.25
CA THR A 15 -5.00 -0.37 -18.87
C THR A 15 -4.90 -1.50 -17.86
N THR A 16 -4.84 -2.74 -18.35
CA THR A 16 -4.63 -3.93 -17.51
C THR A 16 -3.39 -3.79 -16.62
N GLU A 17 -2.32 -3.22 -17.16
CA GLU A 17 -1.08 -2.95 -16.45
C GLU A 17 -1.30 -1.98 -15.28
N LEU A 18 -1.99 -0.86 -15.53
CA LEU A 18 -2.31 0.13 -14.48
C LEU A 18 -3.19 -0.46 -13.37
N ILE A 19 -4.15 -1.32 -13.74
CA ILE A 19 -5.04 -1.98 -12.77
C ILE A 19 -4.25 -2.93 -11.88
N VAL A 20 -3.43 -3.80 -12.49
CA VAL A 20 -2.58 -4.76 -11.77
C VAL A 20 -1.60 -4.01 -10.85
N GLU A 21 -0.92 -3.00 -11.37
CA GLU A 21 0.01 -2.17 -10.61
C GLU A 21 -0.69 -1.51 -9.41
N SER A 22 -1.86 -0.93 -9.63
CA SER A 22 -2.65 -0.26 -8.59
C SER A 22 -3.06 -1.22 -7.49
N VAL A 23 -3.60 -2.38 -7.85
CA VAL A 23 -4.03 -3.41 -6.89
C VAL A 23 -2.83 -3.92 -6.08
N VAL A 24 -1.69 -4.21 -6.73
CA VAL A 24 -0.46 -4.64 -6.04
C VAL A 24 0.02 -3.58 -5.05
N ARG A 25 0.00 -2.30 -5.45
CA ARG A 25 0.41 -1.19 -4.57
C ARG A 25 -0.56 -1.05 -3.39
N CYS A 26 -1.86 -1.14 -3.61
CA CYS A 26 -2.87 -1.18 -2.55
C CYS A 26 -2.62 -2.33 -1.57
N LEU A 27 -2.44 -3.56 -2.07
CA LEU A 27 -2.18 -4.74 -1.26
C LEU A 27 -0.90 -4.59 -0.42
N ARG A 28 0.15 -3.96 -0.96
CA ARG A 28 1.40 -3.70 -0.23
C ARG A 28 1.22 -2.74 0.94
N VAL A 29 0.32 -1.76 0.81
CA VAL A 29 0.00 -0.82 1.89
C VAL A 29 -0.85 -1.50 2.98
N ILE A 30 -1.83 -2.31 2.57
CA ILE A 30 -2.74 -3.02 3.50
C ILE A 30 -2.00 -4.15 4.23
N ASN A 31 -1.27 -4.98 3.49
CA ASN A 31 -0.54 -6.13 4.00
C ASN A 31 0.84 -6.22 3.31
N PRO A 32 1.88 -5.63 3.92
CA PRO A 32 3.23 -5.61 3.35
C PRO A 32 3.80 -7.00 3.02
N SER A 33 3.45 -8.02 3.81
CA SER A 33 3.94 -9.39 3.60
C SER A 33 3.43 -10.02 2.30
N VAL A 34 2.16 -9.79 1.97
CA VAL A 34 1.53 -10.27 0.73
C VAL A 34 2.04 -9.44 -0.45
N GLY A 35 2.02 -8.11 -0.33
CA GLY A 35 2.44 -7.21 -1.41
C GLY A 35 3.94 -7.23 -1.76
N ALA A 36 4.79 -7.79 -0.90
CA ALA A 36 6.21 -8.01 -1.21
C ALA A 36 6.43 -9.17 -2.19
N ASN A 37 5.55 -10.16 -2.19
CA ASN A 37 5.63 -11.36 -3.04
C ASN A 37 4.95 -11.18 -4.40
N LEU A 38 4.23 -10.07 -4.61
CA LEU A 38 3.49 -9.79 -5.82
C LEU A 38 4.28 -8.85 -6.76
N SER A 39 4.41 -9.25 -8.02
CA SER A 39 4.96 -8.39 -9.08
C SER A 39 3.91 -7.35 -9.48
N HIS A 40 4.32 -6.08 -9.52
CA HIS A 40 3.51 -4.97 -10.04
C HIS A 40 3.59 -4.87 -11.58
N VAL A 41 4.54 -5.57 -12.21
CA VAL A 41 4.71 -5.59 -13.67
C VAL A 41 4.13 -6.87 -14.23
N LEU A 42 3.31 -6.73 -15.26
CA LEU A 42 2.69 -7.83 -15.97
C LEU A 42 3.63 -8.38 -17.07
N PRO A 43 4.01 -9.67 -17.03
CA PRO A 43 4.88 -10.28 -18.04
C PRO A 43 4.17 -10.45 -19.39
N PRO A 44 4.90 -10.60 -20.51
CA PRO A 44 4.29 -10.75 -21.83
C PRO A 44 3.56 -12.10 -22.03
N GLY A 45 3.95 -13.14 -21.30
CA GLY A 45 3.39 -14.50 -21.45
C GLY A 45 2.05 -14.69 -20.72
N MET A 46 1.01 -15.16 -21.43
CA MET A 46 -0.35 -15.34 -20.89
C MET A 46 -0.42 -16.28 -19.68
N SER A 47 0.39 -17.33 -19.61
CA SER A 47 0.45 -18.23 -18.45
C SER A 47 0.94 -17.53 -17.18
N ALA A 48 1.91 -16.64 -17.31
CA ALA A 48 2.43 -15.86 -16.20
C ALA A 48 1.43 -14.76 -15.79
N ARG A 49 0.74 -14.14 -16.75
CA ARG A 49 -0.38 -13.22 -16.49
C ARG A 49 -1.50 -13.88 -15.71
N PHE A 50 -1.89 -15.08 -16.10
CA PHE A 50 -2.90 -15.88 -15.40
C PHE A 50 -2.49 -16.15 -13.94
N ARG A 51 -1.24 -16.58 -13.70
CA ARG A 51 -0.73 -16.83 -12.34
C ARG A 51 -0.78 -15.58 -11.47
N ILE A 52 -0.38 -14.43 -12.01
CA ILE A 52 -0.44 -13.15 -11.29
C ILE A 52 -1.88 -12.76 -11.00
N GLY A 53 -2.77 -12.79 -12.01
CA GLY A 53 -4.18 -12.49 -11.84
C GLY A 53 -4.87 -13.37 -10.81
N MET A 54 -4.54 -14.67 -10.79
CA MET A 54 -5.06 -15.61 -9.79
C MET A 54 -4.53 -15.31 -8.38
N SER A 55 -3.23 -15.01 -8.25
CA SER A 55 -2.63 -14.63 -6.98
C SER A 55 -3.21 -13.33 -6.41
N LEU A 56 -3.53 -12.37 -7.28
CA LEU A 56 -4.19 -11.12 -6.90
C LEU A 56 -5.62 -11.37 -6.46
N ALA A 57 -6.40 -12.14 -7.23
CA ALA A 57 -7.75 -12.53 -6.87
C ALA A 57 -7.80 -13.21 -5.50
N GLN A 58 -6.91 -14.19 -5.26
CA GLN A 58 -6.81 -14.88 -3.99
C GLN A 58 -6.49 -13.91 -2.85
N SER A 59 -5.51 -13.02 -3.04
CA SER A 59 -5.15 -12.02 -2.02
C SER A 59 -6.32 -11.09 -1.67
N CYS A 60 -7.13 -10.70 -2.66
CA CYS A 60 -8.32 -9.89 -2.44
C CYS A 60 -9.43 -10.67 -1.70
N GLN A 61 -9.62 -11.96 -2.03
CA GLN A 61 -10.57 -12.84 -1.33
C GLN A 61 -10.15 -13.08 0.12
N ASP A 62 -8.86 -13.30 0.38
CA ASP A 62 -8.30 -13.49 1.72
C ASP A 62 -8.46 -12.24 2.60
N LEU A 63 -8.49 -11.04 1.99
CA LEU A 63 -8.82 -9.78 2.66
C LEU A 63 -10.33 -9.62 2.95
N GLY A 64 -11.16 -10.55 2.48
CA GLY A 64 -12.60 -10.59 2.71
C GLY A 64 -13.44 -9.92 1.63
N TYR A 65 -12.94 -9.77 0.40
CA TYR A 65 -13.74 -9.27 -0.71
C TYR A 65 -14.92 -10.20 -0.98
N GLN A 66 -16.14 -9.65 -0.96
CA GLN A 66 -17.38 -10.44 -1.09
C GLN A 66 -17.81 -10.69 -2.54
N GLY A 67 -17.24 -9.96 -3.50
CA GLY A 67 -17.56 -10.13 -4.92
C GLY A 67 -16.75 -11.25 -5.56
N GLU A 68 -17.25 -11.78 -6.69
CA GLU A 68 -16.46 -12.67 -7.53
C GLU A 68 -15.29 -11.88 -8.12
N VAL A 69 -14.07 -12.33 -7.82
CA VAL A 69 -12.83 -11.79 -8.38
C VAL A 69 -11.97 -12.93 -8.88
N GLY A 70 -11.53 -12.84 -10.13
CA GLY A 70 -10.67 -13.82 -10.77
C GLY A 70 -9.62 -13.17 -11.66
N TYR A 71 -8.81 -13.98 -12.33
CA TYR A 71 -7.83 -13.48 -13.30
C TYR A 71 -8.49 -12.67 -14.44
N GLN A 72 -9.72 -13.02 -14.81
CA GLN A 72 -10.50 -12.35 -15.85
C GLN A 72 -10.84 -10.92 -15.45
N THR A 73 -11.13 -10.68 -14.17
CA THR A 73 -11.42 -9.33 -13.65
C THR A 73 -10.26 -8.37 -13.89
N PHE A 74 -9.01 -8.86 -13.88
CA PHE A 74 -7.83 -8.03 -14.17
C PHE A 74 -7.52 -7.98 -15.68
N LEU A 75 -7.51 -9.13 -16.36
CA LEU A 75 -7.09 -9.24 -17.76
C LEU A 75 -8.13 -8.74 -18.77
N TYR A 76 -9.41 -8.84 -18.42
CA TYR A 76 -10.56 -8.45 -19.22
C TYR A 76 -11.47 -7.56 -18.39
N SER A 77 -10.86 -6.52 -17.83
CA SER A 77 -11.45 -5.64 -16.82
C SER A 77 -12.76 -4.98 -17.27
N ASN A 78 -13.77 -5.07 -16.41
CA ASN A 78 -15.00 -4.28 -16.51
C ASN A 78 -14.92 -3.11 -15.53
N GLU A 79 -15.20 -1.89 -16.00
CA GLU A 79 -15.22 -0.68 -15.16
C GLU A 79 -16.00 -0.83 -13.84
N PRO A 80 -17.25 -1.35 -13.80
CA PRO A 80 -17.99 -1.42 -12.54
C PRO A 80 -17.38 -2.44 -11.56
N GLU A 81 -16.71 -3.49 -12.04
CA GLU A 81 -16.02 -4.47 -11.19
C GLU A 81 -14.73 -3.86 -10.61
N ILE A 82 -13.90 -3.25 -11.47
CA ILE A 82 -12.66 -2.61 -11.06
C ILE A 82 -12.92 -1.46 -10.08
N ARG A 83 -13.95 -0.64 -10.32
CA ARG A 83 -14.35 0.42 -9.39
C ARG A 83 -14.67 -0.14 -8.01
N ARG A 84 -15.47 -1.20 -7.92
CA ARG A 84 -15.84 -1.82 -6.64
C ARG A 84 -14.63 -2.42 -5.94
N LEU A 85 -13.76 -3.09 -6.70
CA LEU A 85 -12.53 -3.68 -6.17
C LEU A 85 -11.59 -2.60 -5.59
N LEU A 86 -11.34 -1.53 -6.34
CA LEU A 86 -10.48 -0.43 -5.87
C LEU A 86 -11.09 0.27 -4.65
N LEU A 87 -12.40 0.49 -4.64
CA LEU A 87 -13.09 1.11 -3.50
C LEU A 87 -12.96 0.24 -2.24
N PHE A 88 -13.18 -1.07 -2.35
CA PHE A 88 -12.95 -2.02 -1.27
C PHE A 88 -11.50 -1.98 -0.77
N LEU A 89 -10.51 -1.95 -1.67
CA LEU A 89 -9.11 -1.88 -1.27
C LEU A 89 -8.80 -0.59 -0.51
N VAL A 90 -9.32 0.55 -0.97
CA VAL A 90 -9.17 1.85 -0.28
C VAL A 90 -9.81 1.83 1.10
N GLU A 91 -10.99 1.22 1.27
CA GLU A 91 -11.63 1.07 2.58
C GLU A 91 -10.82 0.22 3.56
N LYS A 92 -10.00 -0.70 3.04
CA LYS A 92 -9.10 -1.56 3.82
C LYS A 92 -7.74 -0.92 4.09
N PHE A 93 -7.46 0.28 3.56
CA PHE A 93 -6.21 0.94 3.88
C PHE A 93 -6.12 1.15 5.40
N PRO A 94 -4.92 0.97 5.98
CA PRO A 94 -4.70 1.38 7.36
C PRO A 94 -5.10 2.84 7.42
N ARG A 95 -6.10 3.17 8.26
CA ARG A 95 -6.53 4.56 8.46
C ARG A 95 -5.28 5.32 8.84
N ASP A 96 -4.81 6.17 7.94
CA ASP A 96 -3.66 6.99 8.24
C ASP A 96 -3.99 7.76 9.51
N ALA A 97 -3.04 7.80 10.44
CA ALA A 97 -3.08 8.73 11.57
C ALA A 97 -3.09 10.22 11.11
N SER A 98 -3.15 10.49 9.80
CA SER A 98 -3.34 11.81 9.19
C SER A 98 -4.80 12.20 8.96
N GLU A 99 -5.78 11.28 9.02
CA GLU A 99 -7.20 11.67 9.14
C GLU A 99 -7.52 12.26 10.53
N ASP A 100 -6.57 12.17 11.47
CA ASP A 100 -6.56 12.94 12.71
C ASP A 100 -5.95 14.35 12.51
N ALA A 101 -5.61 14.78 11.28
CA ALA A 101 -5.13 16.15 11.05
C ALA A 101 -6.27 17.18 10.99
N ASN A 102 -7.51 16.74 10.75
CA ASN A 102 -8.69 17.61 10.64
C ASN A 102 -9.64 17.54 11.85
N GLN A 103 -9.39 16.64 12.79
CA GLN A 103 -9.98 16.75 14.13
C GLN A 103 -9.08 17.70 14.94
N PRO A 104 -9.60 18.60 15.79
CA PRO A 104 -8.75 19.34 16.71
C PRO A 104 -8.11 18.34 17.67
N VAL A 105 -6.96 17.80 17.26
CA VAL A 105 -6.10 16.94 18.05
C VAL A 105 -5.92 17.64 19.38
N GLY A 106 -6.48 17.06 20.44
CA GLY A 106 -6.31 17.60 21.77
C GLY A 106 -4.82 17.84 22.03
N LYS A 107 -4.45 18.91 22.73
CA LYS A 107 -3.06 19.31 22.99
C LYS A 107 -2.16 18.13 23.42
N SER A 108 -2.74 17.14 24.11
CA SER A 108 -2.09 15.88 24.50
C SER A 108 -1.64 15.04 23.31
N ALA A 109 -2.48 14.80 22.30
CA ALA A 109 -2.12 13.94 21.18
C ALA A 109 -1.02 14.57 20.28
N THR A 110 -0.99 15.90 20.16
CA THR A 110 0.14 16.62 19.55
C THR A 110 1.44 16.43 20.33
N LEU A 111 1.38 16.49 21.66
CA LEU A 111 2.53 16.23 22.54
C LEU A 111 3.02 14.79 22.41
N HIS A 112 2.12 13.80 22.43
CA HIS A 112 2.47 12.39 22.26
C HIS A 112 3.15 12.13 20.91
N ARG A 113 2.67 12.75 19.82
CA ARG A 113 3.32 12.66 18.50
C ARG A 113 4.72 13.28 18.50
N ALA A 114 4.88 14.44 19.13
CA ALA A 114 6.20 15.07 19.27
C ALA A 114 7.18 14.20 20.08
N MET A 115 6.72 13.62 21.20
CA MET A 115 7.51 12.68 22.00
C MET A 115 7.88 11.42 21.22
N ALA A 116 6.92 10.84 20.49
CA ALA A 116 7.20 9.65 19.68
C ALA A 116 8.23 9.94 18.58
N ALA A 117 8.16 11.10 17.94
CA ALA A 117 9.11 11.52 16.92
C ALA A 117 10.53 11.71 17.49
N THR A 118 10.67 12.35 18.65
CA THR A 118 11.99 12.54 19.29
C THR A 118 12.58 11.22 19.77
N ILE A 119 11.78 10.35 20.40
CA ILE A 119 12.22 9.02 20.84
C ILE A 119 12.68 8.19 19.64
N LYS A 120 11.93 8.21 18.53
CA LYS A 120 12.31 7.47 17.32
C LYS A 120 13.62 7.98 16.73
N GLY A 121 13.86 9.30 16.75
CA GLY A 121 15.14 9.90 16.37
C GLY A 121 16.29 9.44 17.26
N GLN A 122 16.07 9.39 18.59
CA GLN A 122 17.06 8.94 19.56
C GLN A 122 17.38 7.43 19.42
N LEU A 123 16.37 6.61 19.11
CA LEU A 123 16.56 5.17 18.89
C LEU A 123 17.27 4.85 17.57
N ALA A 124 17.26 5.76 16.59
CA ALA A 124 17.99 5.58 15.34
C ALA A 124 19.51 5.75 15.52
N ILE A 125 19.94 6.30 16.65
CA ILE A 125 21.34 6.46 17.00
C ILE A 125 21.86 5.12 17.54
N PRO A 126 23.00 4.60 17.04
CA PRO A 126 23.60 3.39 17.59
C PRO A 126 23.98 3.63 19.05
N TRP A 127 23.44 2.81 19.96
CA TRP A 127 23.77 2.91 21.37
C TRP A 127 25.24 2.53 21.59
N VAL A 128 26.02 3.45 22.16
CA VAL A 128 27.44 3.23 22.49
C VAL A 128 27.62 3.18 24.01
N PRO A 129 28.24 2.12 24.56
CA PRO A 129 28.56 2.03 25.99
C PRO A 129 29.36 3.24 26.48
N PRO A 130 29.18 3.71 27.74
CA PRO A 130 29.89 4.88 28.26
C PRO A 130 31.42 4.82 28.14
N ALA A 131 32.00 3.62 28.23
CA ALA A 131 33.44 3.38 28.10
C ALA A 131 33.98 3.62 26.67
N CYS A 132 33.12 3.62 25.65
CA CYS A 132 33.49 3.74 24.24
C CYS A 132 33.11 5.11 23.63
N ARG A 133 32.67 6.07 24.45
CA ARG A 133 32.32 7.42 23.99
C ARG A 133 33.57 8.25 23.68
N THR A 134 34.06 8.19 22.44
CA THR A 134 35.11 9.10 21.96
C THR A 134 34.52 10.44 21.48
N PRO A 135 35.27 11.55 21.47
CA PRO A 135 34.79 12.86 21.01
C PRO A 135 34.29 12.88 19.55
N GLY A 136 34.64 11.90 18.72
CA GLY A 136 34.11 11.73 17.36
C GLY A 136 32.83 10.89 17.25
N LEU A 137 32.35 10.30 18.35
CA LEU A 137 31.15 9.47 18.45
C LEU A 137 30.12 10.06 19.42
N GLN A 138 30.21 11.37 19.70
CA GLN A 138 29.19 12.06 20.48
C GLN A 138 28.06 12.51 19.56
N LEU A 139 26.95 11.77 19.62
CA LEU A 139 25.56 12.21 19.55
C LEU A 139 24.68 10.98 19.67
#